data_AF-A0A3M8EX77-F1
#
_entry.id   AF-A0A3M8EX77-F1
#
_cell.length_a   1.000
_cell.length_b   1.000
_cell.length_c   1.000
_cell.angle_alpha   90.00
_cell.angle_beta   90.00
_cell.angle_gamma   90.00
#
_symmetry.space_group_name_H-M   'P 1'
#
loop_
_entity.id
_entity.type
_entity.pdbx_description
1 polymer ?
#
loop_
_entity_poly.entity_id
_entity_poly.type
_entity_poly.pdbx_seq_one_letter_code
_entity_poly.pdbx_strand_id
1 'polypeptide(L)'
;MSTHPGPAAGADLARLALDFHHTHQLLDPAAQGVQTWEVRITAAGTPVGRLTAVRGLYWKSDNLRERMVDDQSFPALVAAQLLDEEGHFTHEFEEFIESASSVLVVDRLRLEEAFADPVVVAVVVAAVIDRLTDNYFAVVLPAKNACTDAGSALLAEAGVLLSAQEFSDELQIIDNALAAPEEAAQRVRSRLRSLARHGRPADWDEDDEDDGWDEDGEEGEELTARTAAVLRVALEELSGQIWQDVAAVGDAPLGRGEGRVLGSLPPIIFRQDRQWRRQMARCFDDLAADLAGTGAVRPLCTGEEMALHLGIDRAKSLTRNRSRLVAKSVEGLDEDRRDFDWDWCSSVLFEDHDVLMLFDASLDGIEDSGSEVNQALGLANLAAADWFEPFRPGQARDPDRGFRHP
;
A
#
# COMPACT_ATOMS: atom_id res chain seq x y z
N MET A 1 -3.79 31.98 3.21
CA MET A 1 -3.23 31.14 4.30
C MET A 1 -4.20 31.15 5.45
N SER A 2 -5.13 30.19 5.47
CA SER A 2 -6.04 29.98 6.60
C SER A 2 -5.33 29.04 7.56
N THR A 3 -4.96 29.52 8.75
CA THR A 3 -4.41 28.67 9.81
C THR A 3 -5.56 27.90 10.42
N HIS A 4 -5.85 26.71 9.88
CA HIS A 4 -6.69 25.75 10.60
C HIS A 4 -5.96 25.35 11.90
N PRO A 5 -6.64 25.36 13.06
CA PRO A 5 -6.04 24.84 14.27
C PRO A 5 -5.73 23.36 14.04
N GLY A 6 -4.46 22.98 14.23
CA GLY A 6 -4.05 21.57 14.16
C GLY A 6 -4.86 20.70 15.13
N PRO A 7 -4.81 19.37 14.97
CA PRO A 7 -5.60 18.44 15.77
C PRO A 7 -5.48 18.75 17.26
N ALA A 8 -6.61 18.74 17.96
CA ALA A 8 -6.67 19.11 19.37
C ALA A 8 -5.65 18.28 20.17
N ALA A 9 -4.86 18.94 21.03
CA ALA A 9 -3.87 18.29 21.89
C ALA A 9 -4.53 17.16 22.70
N GLY A 10 -4.31 15.91 22.29
CA GLY A 10 -4.89 14.71 22.92
C GLY A 10 -5.49 13.67 21.98
N ALA A 11 -5.68 13.96 20.68
CA ALA A 11 -6.11 12.96 19.71
C ALA A 11 -4.94 12.02 19.33
N ASP A 12 -5.04 10.74 19.68
CA ASP A 12 -4.07 9.71 19.30
C ASP A 12 -4.32 9.26 17.86
N LEU A 13 -3.74 9.99 16.90
CA LEU A 13 -3.88 9.73 15.47
C LEU A 13 -3.32 8.36 15.05
N ALA A 14 -2.41 7.78 15.83
CA ALA A 14 -1.85 6.45 15.57
C ALA A 14 -2.87 5.32 15.81
N ARG A 15 -4.01 5.62 16.44
CA ARG A 15 -5.07 4.64 16.76
C ARG A 15 -6.33 4.80 15.91
N LEU A 16 -6.25 5.51 14.79
CA LEU A 16 -7.34 5.56 13.82
C LEU A 16 -7.49 4.21 13.11
N ALA A 17 -8.72 3.70 13.10
CA ALA A 17 -9.09 2.46 12.42
C ALA A 17 -10.37 2.67 11.60
N LEU A 18 -10.44 1.98 10.46
CA LEU A 18 -11.54 2.08 9.50
C LEU A 18 -12.30 0.75 9.37
N ASP A 19 -13.60 0.81 9.59
CA ASP A 19 -14.50 -0.34 9.40
C ASP A 19 -15.41 -0.13 8.18
N PHE A 20 -15.26 -1.00 7.18
CA PHE A 20 -15.96 -0.89 5.90
C PHE A 20 -17.24 -1.72 5.92
N HIS A 21 -18.38 -1.06 5.69
CA HIS A 21 -19.69 -1.68 5.66
C HIS A 21 -20.35 -1.44 4.30
N HIS A 22 -20.60 -2.52 3.57
CA HIS A 22 -21.40 -2.47 2.34
C HIS A 22 -22.88 -2.34 2.72
N THR A 23 -23.58 -1.35 2.18
CA THR A 23 -24.96 -1.04 2.60
C THR A 23 -26.03 -1.87 1.88
N HIS A 24 -25.66 -2.65 0.84
CA HIS A 24 -26.59 -3.47 0.07
C HIS A 24 -26.37 -4.96 0.28
N GLN A 25 -27.41 -5.77 0.05
CA GLN A 25 -27.25 -7.22 -0.05
C GLN A 25 -26.56 -7.54 -1.38
N LEU A 26 -25.42 -8.24 -1.35
CA LEU A 26 -24.58 -8.58 -2.50
C LEU A 26 -25.27 -9.33 -3.66
N LEU A 27 -26.55 -9.69 -3.51
CA LEU A 27 -27.34 -10.49 -4.44
C LEU A 27 -28.55 -9.74 -5.01
N ASP A 28 -28.73 -8.44 -4.73
CA ASP A 28 -29.82 -7.66 -5.31
C ASP A 28 -29.47 -7.22 -6.76
N PRO A 29 -30.16 -7.72 -7.80
CA PRO A 29 -29.93 -7.31 -9.18
C PRO A 29 -30.17 -5.82 -9.41
N ALA A 30 -31.01 -5.16 -8.61
CA ALA A 30 -31.24 -3.72 -8.67
C ALA A 30 -30.02 -2.90 -8.19
N ALA A 31 -29.15 -3.50 -7.38
CA ALA A 31 -27.89 -2.92 -6.92
C ALA A 31 -26.69 -3.31 -7.80
N GLN A 32 -26.90 -4.03 -8.90
CA GLN A 32 -25.80 -4.46 -9.77
C GLN A 32 -25.11 -3.26 -10.42
N GLY A 33 -23.81 -3.09 -10.18
CA GLY A 33 -23.00 -2.04 -10.81
C GLY A 33 -22.93 -0.71 -10.06
N VAL A 34 -23.73 -0.50 -9.01
CA VAL A 34 -23.54 0.63 -8.06
C VAL A 34 -23.46 0.07 -6.65
N GLN A 35 -22.34 0.28 -5.97
CA GLN A 35 -22.12 -0.19 -4.60
C GLN A 35 -21.90 0.97 -3.66
N THR A 36 -22.80 1.12 -2.67
CA THR A 36 -22.64 2.14 -1.63
C THR A 36 -21.94 1.54 -0.41
N TRP A 37 -20.95 2.26 0.09
CA TRP A 37 -20.12 1.90 1.22
C TRP A 37 -20.22 2.96 2.31
N GLU A 38 -20.46 2.51 3.54
CA GLU A 38 -20.28 3.31 4.75
C GLU A 38 -18.96 2.88 5.41
N VAL A 39 -18.03 3.82 5.55
CA VAL A 39 -16.74 3.62 6.19
C VAL A 39 -16.80 4.32 7.54
N ARG A 40 -16.80 3.53 8.62
CA ARG A 40 -16.80 4.07 9.98
C ARG A 40 -15.37 4.34 10.40
N ILE A 41 -15.15 5.53 10.96
CA ILE A 41 -13.85 5.99 11.42
C ILE A 41 -13.88 5.90 12.94
N THR A 42 -12.96 5.14 13.52
CA THR A 42 -12.85 4.95 14.96
C THR A 42 -11.46 5.35 15.46
N ALA A 43 -11.37 5.89 16.67
CA ALA A 43 -10.11 6.13 17.37
C ALA A 43 -10.14 5.32 18.67
N ALA A 44 -9.18 4.39 18.84
CA ALA A 44 -9.15 3.47 19.97
C ALA A 44 -10.48 2.74 20.23
N GLY A 45 -11.20 2.38 19.14
CA GLY A 45 -12.50 1.71 19.19
C GLY A 45 -13.71 2.61 19.44
N THR A 46 -13.52 3.91 19.64
CA THR A 46 -14.62 4.88 19.75
C THR A 46 -14.94 5.48 18.38
N PRO A 47 -16.21 5.50 17.92
CA PRO A 47 -16.57 6.15 16.66
C PRO A 47 -16.29 7.66 16.71
N VAL A 48 -15.49 8.15 15.77
CA VAL A 48 -15.12 9.58 15.64
C VAL A 48 -15.56 10.19 14.31
N GLY A 49 -16.04 9.36 13.38
CA GLY A 49 -16.52 9.85 12.10
C GLY A 49 -17.09 8.76 11.20
N ARG A 50 -17.54 9.18 10.02
CA ARG A 50 -18.00 8.32 8.94
C ARG A 50 -17.73 8.97 7.59
N LEU A 51 -17.44 8.14 6.61
CA LEU A 51 -17.33 8.51 5.20
C LEU A 51 -18.26 7.62 4.38
N THR A 52 -18.98 8.21 3.44
CA THR A 52 -19.73 7.46 2.42
C THR A 52 -18.97 7.47 1.11
N ALA A 53 -18.89 6.32 0.45
CA ALA A 53 -18.33 6.20 -0.89
C ALA A 53 -19.23 5.37 -1.80
N VAL A 54 -19.25 5.67 -3.10
CA VAL A 54 -20.06 4.97 -4.10
C VAL A 54 -19.14 4.45 -5.21
N ARG A 55 -19.14 3.13 -5.44
CA ARG A 55 -18.45 2.53 -6.59
C ARG A 55 -19.42 2.36 -7.74
N GLY A 56 -19.14 3.00 -8.87
CA GLY A 56 -19.79 2.76 -10.15
C GLY A 56 -18.96 1.82 -11.00
N LEU A 57 -19.48 0.62 -11.28
CA LEU A 57 -18.83 -0.41 -12.08
C LEU A 57 -19.43 -0.41 -13.48
N TYR A 58 -18.78 0.31 -14.40
CA TYR A 58 -19.27 0.56 -15.76
C TYR A 58 -19.70 -0.71 -16.49
N TRP A 59 -18.83 -1.72 -16.54
CA TRP A 59 -19.07 -2.98 -17.26
C TRP A 59 -20.11 -3.91 -16.62
N LYS A 60 -20.67 -3.55 -15.46
CA LYS A 60 -21.68 -4.37 -14.76
C LYS A 60 -23.09 -3.80 -14.82
N SER A 61 -23.28 -2.61 -15.39
CA SER A 61 -24.57 -1.92 -15.42
C SER A 61 -24.74 -1.16 -16.73
N ASP A 62 -25.72 -1.59 -17.54
CA ASP A 62 -26.09 -0.93 -18.81
C ASP A 62 -26.76 0.45 -18.60
N ASN A 63 -26.95 0.89 -17.35
CA ASN A 63 -27.57 2.17 -16.99
C ASN A 63 -26.92 2.84 -15.77
N LEU A 64 -25.58 2.85 -15.70
CA LEU A 64 -24.83 3.39 -14.55
C LEU A 64 -25.24 4.83 -14.18
N ARG A 65 -25.47 5.70 -15.18
CA ARG A 65 -25.89 7.09 -14.95
C ARG A 65 -27.21 7.18 -14.20
N GLU A 66 -28.25 6.48 -14.67
CA GLU A 66 -29.56 6.48 -14.01
C GLU A 66 -29.45 6.05 -12.54
N ARG A 67 -28.64 5.02 -12.26
CA ARG A 67 -28.48 4.47 -10.92
C ARG A 67 -27.71 5.38 -9.95
N MET A 68 -26.86 6.26 -10.46
CA MET A 68 -26.13 7.23 -9.64
C MET A 68 -26.96 8.52 -9.38
N VAL A 69 -28.04 8.74 -10.13
CA VAL A 69 -28.84 9.98 -10.12
C VAL A 69 -30.03 9.94 -9.13
N ASP A 70 -30.32 8.78 -8.54
CA ASP A 70 -31.54 8.54 -7.73
C ASP A 70 -31.70 9.41 -6.46
N ASP A 71 -30.68 10.17 -6.05
CA ASP A 71 -30.78 11.15 -4.96
C ASP A 71 -29.99 12.42 -5.35
N GLN A 72 -30.50 13.63 -5.02
CA GLN A 72 -29.82 14.92 -5.27
C GLN A 72 -28.54 15.03 -4.41
N SER A 73 -27.54 14.27 -4.79
CA SER A 73 -26.34 13.93 -4.04
C SER A 73 -25.11 14.12 -4.92
N PHE A 74 -23.92 14.16 -4.32
CA PHE A 74 -22.67 14.34 -5.07
C PHE A 74 -22.48 13.26 -6.17
N PRO A 75 -22.84 11.98 -5.97
CA PRO A 75 -22.84 10.99 -7.06
C PRO A 75 -23.68 11.36 -8.28
N ALA A 76 -24.82 12.05 -8.10
CA ALA A 76 -25.67 12.48 -9.22
C ALA A 76 -24.99 13.58 -10.04
N LEU A 77 -24.27 14.50 -9.36
CA LEU A 77 -23.44 15.51 -10.00
C LEU A 77 -22.32 14.86 -10.82
N VAL A 78 -21.60 13.91 -10.22
CA VAL A 78 -20.53 13.16 -10.90
C VAL A 78 -21.07 12.44 -12.13
N ALA A 79 -22.18 11.72 -12.00
CA ALA A 79 -22.79 11.01 -13.11
C ALA A 79 -23.23 11.94 -14.25
N ALA A 80 -23.67 13.18 -13.95
CA ALA A 80 -24.06 14.14 -14.96
C ALA A 80 -22.87 14.74 -15.75
N GLN A 81 -21.68 14.75 -15.17
CA GLN A 81 -20.46 15.27 -15.83
C GLN A 81 -19.66 14.17 -16.53
N LEU A 82 -19.58 12.98 -15.94
CA LEU A 82 -18.76 11.89 -16.45
C LEU A 82 -19.49 10.99 -17.44
N LEU A 83 -20.83 10.96 -17.44
CA LEU A 83 -21.62 10.03 -18.26
C LEU A 83 -22.61 10.75 -19.19
N ASP A 84 -22.73 10.27 -20.43
CA ASP A 84 -23.70 10.74 -21.43
C ASP A 84 -25.15 10.24 -21.15
N GLU A 85 -26.12 10.56 -22.01
CA GLU A 85 -27.53 10.14 -21.82
C GLU A 85 -27.73 8.62 -21.92
N GLU A 86 -26.83 7.96 -22.63
CA GLU A 86 -26.78 6.52 -22.81
C GLU A 86 -26.00 5.81 -21.69
N GLY A 87 -25.34 6.56 -20.80
CA GLY A 87 -24.58 6.06 -19.66
C GLY A 87 -23.14 5.66 -20.00
N HIS A 88 -22.61 6.03 -21.17
CA HIS A 88 -21.20 5.90 -21.52
C HIS A 88 -20.38 7.03 -20.92
N PHE A 89 -19.08 6.80 -20.75
CA PHE A 89 -18.17 7.88 -20.38
C PHE A 89 -18.15 8.97 -21.46
N THR A 90 -18.13 10.23 -21.03
CA THR A 90 -18.01 11.36 -21.95
C THR A 90 -16.62 11.39 -22.57
N HIS A 91 -16.51 11.86 -23.81
CA HIS A 91 -15.21 12.01 -24.48
C HIS A 91 -14.22 12.87 -23.68
N GLU A 92 -14.71 13.93 -23.03
CA GLU A 92 -13.89 14.79 -22.17
C GLU A 92 -13.31 14.02 -20.98
N PHE A 93 -14.09 13.14 -20.36
CA PHE A 93 -13.58 12.26 -19.31
C PHE A 93 -12.62 11.22 -19.85
N GLU A 94 -12.93 10.55 -20.97
CA GLU A 94 -12.05 9.56 -21.59
C GLU A 94 -10.69 10.14 -22.04
N GLU A 95 -10.64 11.42 -22.43
CA GLU A 95 -9.36 12.11 -22.70
C GLU A 95 -8.58 12.49 -21.43
N PHE A 96 -9.26 12.58 -20.29
CA PHE A 96 -8.67 12.98 -19.02
C PHE A 96 -8.03 11.80 -18.26
N ILE A 97 -8.59 10.60 -18.40
CA ILE A 97 -8.14 9.38 -17.72
C ILE A 97 -7.42 8.42 -18.68
N GLU A 98 -6.42 7.69 -18.20
CA GLU A 98 -5.63 6.78 -19.05
C GLU A 98 -6.33 5.43 -19.27
N SER A 99 -6.83 4.81 -18.19
CA SER A 99 -7.36 3.45 -18.26
C SER A 99 -8.52 3.14 -17.30
N ALA A 100 -9.02 4.15 -16.58
CA ALA A 100 -10.11 3.95 -15.66
C ALA A 100 -11.37 3.48 -16.40
N SER A 101 -11.91 2.36 -15.93
CA SER A 101 -13.13 1.77 -16.48
C SER A 101 -14.21 1.64 -15.40
N SER A 102 -13.96 2.18 -14.20
CA SER A 102 -14.92 2.31 -13.11
C SER A 102 -14.66 3.60 -12.35
N VAL A 103 -15.64 4.04 -11.57
CA VAL A 103 -15.54 5.26 -10.76
C VAL A 103 -15.73 4.94 -9.28
N LEU A 104 -14.95 5.61 -8.43
CA LEU A 104 -15.16 5.65 -6.99
C LEU A 104 -15.47 7.09 -6.60
N VAL A 105 -16.70 7.37 -6.21
CA VAL A 105 -17.11 8.70 -5.73
C VAL A 105 -16.97 8.74 -4.21
N VAL A 106 -16.13 9.65 -3.72
CA VAL A 106 -15.97 9.94 -2.30
C VAL A 106 -16.93 11.09 -1.94
N ASP A 107 -18.03 10.76 -1.27
CA ASP A 107 -19.22 11.63 -1.16
C ASP A 107 -19.24 12.44 0.15
N ARG A 108 -19.68 11.82 1.25
CA ARG A 108 -20.00 12.54 2.49
C ARG A 108 -19.08 12.15 3.61
N LEU A 109 -18.30 13.11 4.08
CA LEU A 109 -17.49 12.99 5.29
C LEU A 109 -18.17 13.68 6.47
N ARG A 110 -18.23 12.99 7.62
CA ARG A 110 -18.47 13.60 8.92
C ARG A 110 -17.38 13.15 9.87
N LEU A 111 -16.71 14.10 10.51
CA LEU A 111 -15.60 13.82 11.39
C LEU A 111 -15.69 14.75 12.60
N GLU A 112 -15.35 14.25 13.78
CA GLU A 112 -15.25 15.07 14.98
C GLU A 112 -14.16 16.14 14.81
N GLU A 113 -14.36 17.30 15.43
CA GLU A 113 -13.49 18.47 15.28
C GLU A 113 -12.02 18.17 15.61
N ALA A 114 -11.77 17.30 16.60
CA ALA A 114 -10.42 16.88 16.98
C ALA A 114 -9.64 16.16 15.87
N PHE A 115 -10.35 15.59 14.88
CA PHE A 115 -9.79 14.85 13.76
C PHE A 115 -10.04 15.56 12.42
N ALA A 116 -10.71 16.71 12.42
CA ALA A 116 -11.09 17.49 11.24
C ALA A 116 -9.89 18.24 10.62
N ASP A 117 -8.89 17.47 10.20
CA ASP A 117 -7.63 17.93 9.60
C ASP A 117 -7.48 17.34 8.19
N PRO A 118 -7.11 18.15 7.18
CA PRO A 118 -6.96 17.69 5.79
C PRO A 118 -5.99 16.51 5.61
N VAL A 119 -4.89 16.46 6.37
CA VAL A 119 -3.91 15.37 6.29
C VAL A 119 -4.50 14.07 6.84
N VAL A 120 -5.23 14.16 7.96
CA VAL A 120 -5.97 13.01 8.51
C VAL A 120 -6.99 12.49 7.49
N VAL A 121 -7.74 13.40 6.87
CA VAL A 121 -8.76 13.04 5.87
C VAL A 121 -8.11 12.44 4.62
N ALA A 122 -6.98 12.96 4.15
CA ALA A 122 -6.25 12.40 3.03
C ALA A 122 -5.75 10.97 3.30
N VAL A 123 -5.29 10.65 4.52
CA VAL A 123 -4.96 9.25 4.89
C VAL A 123 -6.21 8.37 4.90
N VAL A 124 -7.34 8.87 5.40
CA VAL A 124 -8.61 8.12 5.36
C VAL A 124 -9.03 7.85 3.91
N VAL A 125 -8.96 8.84 3.03
CA VAL A 125 -9.28 8.70 1.61
C VAL A 125 -8.32 7.73 0.94
N ALA A 126 -7.02 7.82 1.15
CA ALA A 126 -6.04 6.88 0.61
C ALA A 126 -6.34 5.43 1.03
N ALA A 127 -6.67 5.21 2.31
CA ALA A 127 -7.04 3.88 2.79
C ALA A 127 -8.37 3.37 2.20
N VAL A 128 -9.28 4.27 1.82
CA VAL A 128 -10.53 3.94 1.13
C VAL A 128 -10.25 3.55 -0.32
N ILE A 129 -9.36 4.27 -1.00
CA ILE A 129 -8.87 3.92 -2.35
C ILE A 129 -8.23 2.53 -2.30
N ASP A 130 -7.18 2.34 -1.48
CA ASP A 130 -6.45 1.06 -1.30
C ASP A 130 -7.39 -0.14 -1.07
N ARG A 131 -8.54 0.08 -0.42
CA ARG A 131 -9.48 -0.99 -0.07
C ARG A 131 -10.59 -1.21 -1.10
N LEU A 132 -11.06 -0.14 -1.73
CA LEU A 132 -12.25 -0.16 -2.58
C LEU A 132 -11.94 -0.10 -4.07
N THR A 133 -10.70 0.15 -4.48
CA THR A 133 -10.31 0.20 -5.89
C THR A 133 -9.27 -0.86 -6.25
N ASP A 134 -9.03 -0.97 -7.55
CA ASP A 134 -7.83 -1.52 -8.18
C ASP A 134 -7.30 -0.46 -9.17
N ASN A 135 -6.36 -0.81 -10.05
CA ASN A 135 -5.71 0.13 -10.97
C ASN A 135 -6.63 0.65 -12.10
N TYR A 136 -7.92 0.29 -12.12
CA TYR A 136 -8.86 0.68 -13.18
C TYR A 136 -9.96 1.63 -12.70
N PHE A 137 -9.70 2.41 -11.64
CA PHE A 137 -10.64 3.36 -11.07
C PHE A 137 -10.21 4.81 -11.25
N ALA A 138 -11.16 5.66 -11.63
CA ALA A 138 -11.09 7.09 -11.41
C ALA A 138 -11.74 7.40 -10.06
N VAL A 139 -10.98 7.97 -9.13
CA VAL A 139 -11.48 8.39 -7.82
C VAL A 139 -11.90 9.85 -7.90
N VAL A 140 -13.17 10.12 -7.62
CA VAL A 140 -13.78 11.44 -7.78
C VAL A 140 -14.04 12.04 -6.41
N LEU A 141 -13.52 13.26 -6.19
CA LEU A 141 -13.68 14.05 -4.98
C LEU A 141 -14.30 15.42 -5.31
N PRO A 142 -14.97 16.09 -4.34
CA PRO A 142 -15.47 17.43 -4.56
C PRO A 142 -14.30 18.40 -4.79
N ALA A 143 -14.42 19.28 -5.78
CA ALA A 143 -13.56 20.45 -5.89
C ALA A 143 -14.09 21.59 -5.01
N LYS A 144 -13.32 22.67 -4.91
CA LYS A 144 -13.59 23.79 -4.02
C LYS A 144 -14.97 24.42 -4.20
N ASN A 145 -15.49 24.47 -5.44
CA ASN A 145 -16.80 25.09 -5.70
C ASN A 145 -17.99 24.15 -5.45
N ALA A 146 -17.76 22.84 -5.31
CA ALA A 146 -18.78 21.86 -4.91
C ALA A 146 -18.92 21.73 -3.38
N CYS A 147 -18.08 22.42 -2.61
CA CYS A 147 -18.06 22.32 -1.15
C CYS A 147 -19.26 23.06 -0.54
N THR A 148 -20.20 22.31 0.01
CA THR A 148 -21.42 22.85 0.65
C THR A 148 -21.38 22.75 2.17
N ASP A 149 -20.42 22.03 2.72
CA ASP A 149 -20.21 21.84 4.15
C ASP A 149 -18.72 21.64 4.50
N ALA A 150 -18.41 21.55 5.80
CA ALA A 150 -17.04 21.36 6.27
C ALA A 150 -16.43 20.00 5.83
N GLY A 151 -17.25 18.96 5.67
CA GLY A 151 -16.77 17.64 5.25
C GLY A 151 -16.33 17.64 3.78
N SER A 152 -17.12 18.23 2.91
CA SER A 152 -16.79 18.42 1.49
C SER A 152 -15.58 19.34 1.30
N ALA A 153 -15.43 20.39 2.11
CA ALA A 153 -14.21 21.21 2.12
C ALA A 153 -12.95 20.40 2.50
N LEU A 154 -13.02 19.58 3.54
CA LEU A 154 -11.92 18.69 3.93
C LEU A 154 -11.60 17.64 2.85
N LEU A 155 -12.61 17.08 2.19
CA LEU A 155 -12.42 16.16 1.07
C LEU A 155 -11.75 16.86 -0.12
N ALA A 156 -12.11 18.12 -0.38
CA ALA A 156 -11.49 18.89 -1.44
C ALA A 156 -10.00 19.14 -1.19
N GLU A 157 -9.64 19.54 0.03
CA GLU A 157 -8.24 19.71 0.43
C GLU A 157 -7.49 18.37 0.43
N ALA A 158 -8.12 17.29 0.88
CA ALA A 158 -7.54 15.95 0.83
C ALA A 158 -7.25 15.47 -0.60
N GLY A 159 -8.11 15.80 -1.57
CA GLY A 159 -7.86 15.51 -2.98
C GLY A 159 -6.57 16.18 -3.48
N VAL A 160 -6.36 17.47 -3.16
CA VAL A 160 -5.12 18.20 -3.49
C VAL A 160 -3.90 17.53 -2.87
N LEU A 161 -3.99 17.12 -1.60
CA LEU A 161 -2.92 16.40 -0.92
C LEU A 161 -2.57 15.05 -1.58
N LEU A 162 -3.56 14.41 -2.20
CA LEU A 162 -3.43 13.15 -2.92
C LEU A 162 -3.18 13.35 -4.42
N SER A 163 -2.76 14.55 -4.83
CA SER A 163 -2.44 14.90 -6.22
C SER A 163 -3.61 14.67 -7.19
N ALA A 164 -4.85 14.85 -6.73
CA ALA A 164 -6.00 14.90 -7.62
C ALA A 164 -5.90 16.08 -8.58
N GLN A 165 -6.26 15.83 -9.84
CA GLN A 165 -6.29 16.85 -10.88
C GLN A 165 -7.68 17.45 -10.99
N GLU A 166 -7.79 18.76 -11.19
CA GLU A 166 -9.07 19.42 -11.44
C GLU A 166 -9.63 18.96 -12.79
N PHE A 167 -10.80 18.34 -12.77
CA PHE A 167 -11.54 17.95 -13.97
C PHE A 167 -12.54 19.05 -14.36
N SER A 168 -13.20 19.63 -13.37
CA SER A 168 -14.11 20.76 -13.53
C SER A 168 -14.07 21.66 -12.30
N ASP A 169 -14.79 22.79 -12.34
CA ASP A 169 -14.95 23.69 -11.18
C ASP A 169 -15.52 22.96 -9.94
N GLU A 170 -16.20 21.83 -10.14
CA GLU A 170 -16.90 21.07 -9.10
C GLU A 170 -16.25 19.71 -8.80
N LEU A 171 -15.41 19.17 -9.69
CA LEU A 171 -14.84 17.82 -9.58
C LEU A 171 -13.31 17.84 -9.68
N GLN A 172 -12.67 17.08 -8.81
CA GLN A 172 -11.27 16.68 -8.97
C GLN A 172 -11.17 15.16 -9.01
N ILE A 173 -10.22 14.66 -9.80
CA ILE A 173 -10.11 13.24 -10.12
C ILE A 173 -8.68 12.76 -9.88
N ILE A 174 -8.57 11.61 -9.24
CA ILE A 174 -7.34 10.83 -9.12
C ILE A 174 -7.48 9.64 -10.07
N ASP A 175 -6.60 9.55 -11.07
CA ASP A 175 -6.49 8.36 -11.90
C ASP A 175 -5.61 7.32 -11.20
N ASN A 176 -6.22 6.27 -10.67
CA ASN A 176 -5.54 5.24 -9.89
C ASN A 176 -4.68 4.29 -10.75
N ALA A 177 -4.64 4.49 -12.08
CA ALA A 177 -3.73 3.78 -12.96
C ALA A 177 -2.30 4.37 -12.95
N LEU A 178 -2.14 5.61 -12.47
CA LEU A 178 -0.86 6.30 -12.43
C LEU A 178 -0.12 6.05 -11.12
N ALA A 179 1.20 6.23 -11.12
CA ALA A 179 2.04 6.14 -9.92
C ALA A 179 1.91 7.37 -8.99
N ALA A 180 1.62 8.55 -9.56
CA ALA A 180 1.56 9.82 -8.81
C ALA A 180 0.62 9.80 -7.57
N PRO A 181 -0.57 9.17 -7.62
CA PRO A 181 -1.43 9.00 -6.44
C PRO A 181 -0.83 8.12 -5.34
N GLU A 182 -0.08 7.07 -5.71
CA GLU A 182 0.58 6.19 -4.74
C GLU A 182 1.68 6.94 -3.98
N GLU A 183 2.52 7.68 -4.72
CA GLU A 183 3.53 8.56 -4.14
C GLU A 183 2.89 9.64 -3.25
N ALA A 184 1.80 10.27 -3.70
CA ALA A 184 1.07 11.25 -2.91
C ALA A 184 0.50 10.65 -1.61
N ALA A 185 -0.07 9.45 -1.69
CA ALA A 185 -0.54 8.73 -0.51
C ALA A 185 0.62 8.38 0.44
N GLN A 186 1.80 8.05 -0.07
CA GLN A 186 3.00 7.82 0.73
C GLN A 186 3.48 9.10 1.42
N ARG A 187 3.53 10.23 0.71
CA ARG A 187 3.87 11.56 1.27
C ARG A 187 2.91 11.95 2.40
N VAL A 188 1.60 11.83 2.18
CA VAL A 188 0.58 12.13 3.19
C VAL A 188 0.73 11.21 4.42
N ARG A 189 0.95 9.91 4.22
CA ARG A 189 1.19 8.95 5.31
C ARG A 189 2.44 9.33 6.13
N SER A 190 3.53 9.69 5.46
CA SER A 190 4.76 10.17 6.11
C SER A 190 4.50 11.41 6.97
N ARG A 191 3.73 12.37 6.44
CA ARG A 191 3.39 13.59 7.17
C ARG A 191 2.50 13.35 8.39
N LEU A 192 1.49 12.49 8.28
CA LEU A 192 0.66 12.10 9.42
C LEU A 192 1.51 11.43 10.51
N ARG A 193 2.49 10.61 10.10
CA ARG A 193 3.46 10.05 11.05
C ARG A 193 4.23 11.16 11.73
N SER A 194 4.84 12.09 10.99
CA SER A 194 5.57 13.23 11.57
C SER A 194 4.72 14.03 12.57
N LEU A 195 3.45 14.31 12.22
CA LEU A 195 2.46 14.92 13.12
C LEU A 195 2.29 14.12 14.42
N ALA A 196 2.06 12.81 14.31
CA ALA A 196 1.93 11.93 15.47
C ALA A 196 3.23 11.81 16.28
N ARG A 197 4.40 11.96 15.63
CA ARG A 197 5.71 11.83 16.25
C ARG A 197 6.16 13.10 16.98
N HIS A 198 5.95 14.26 16.39
CA HIS A 198 6.56 15.53 16.82
C HIS A 198 5.53 16.62 17.16
N GLY A 199 4.23 16.35 16.98
CA GLY A 199 3.16 17.32 17.22
C GLY A 199 3.15 18.50 16.24
N ARG A 200 3.89 18.40 15.13
CA ARG A 200 3.95 19.38 14.04
C ARG A 200 3.97 18.65 12.69
N PRO A 201 3.34 19.20 11.63
CA PRO A 201 3.50 18.66 10.29
C PRO A 201 4.95 18.80 9.85
N ALA A 202 5.48 17.79 9.15
CA ALA A 202 6.64 18.02 8.29
C ALA A 202 6.30 19.16 7.32
N ASP A 203 7.22 20.10 7.16
CA ASP A 203 7.08 21.20 6.22
C ASP A 203 7.03 20.63 4.78
N TRP A 204 6.33 21.34 3.90
CA TRP A 204 6.32 21.01 2.49
C TRP A 204 7.64 21.53 1.91
N ASP A 205 8.68 20.71 1.91
CA ASP A 205 9.83 21.04 1.09
C ASP A 205 9.46 20.65 -0.34
N GLU A 206 9.09 21.66 -1.14
CA GLU A 206 8.93 21.56 -2.60
C GLU A 206 10.27 21.28 -3.31
N ASP A 207 11.37 21.15 -2.55
CA ASP A 207 12.73 20.87 -2.99
C ASP A 207 13.27 19.56 -2.38
N ASP A 208 12.50 18.45 -2.41
CA ASP A 208 13.05 17.09 -2.21
C ASP A 208 13.82 16.60 -3.47
N GLU A 209 14.62 17.50 -4.07
CA GLU A 209 15.78 17.16 -4.88
C GLU A 209 17.04 17.43 -4.04
N ASP A 210 17.41 16.44 -3.23
CA ASP A 210 18.75 16.25 -2.65
C ASP A 210 19.21 17.23 -1.54
N ASP A 211 19.97 16.68 -0.60
CA ASP A 211 20.82 17.37 0.39
C ASP A 211 20.21 18.01 1.65
N GLY A 212 20.00 17.18 2.68
CA GLY A 212 19.83 17.67 4.05
C GLY A 212 19.65 16.60 5.12
N TRP A 213 20.58 15.64 5.22
CA TRP A 213 20.63 14.73 6.37
C TRP A 213 20.81 15.54 7.66
N ASP A 214 19.71 15.83 8.35
CA ASP A 214 19.75 16.32 9.72
C ASP A 214 20.37 15.22 10.60
N GLU A 215 21.66 15.39 10.82
CA GLU A 215 22.56 14.64 11.69
C GLU A 215 22.19 14.91 13.17
N ASP A 216 20.95 14.61 13.57
CA ASP A 216 20.49 14.69 14.96
C ASP A 216 19.54 13.51 15.29
N GLY A 217 20.13 12.32 15.42
CA GLY A 217 19.58 11.23 16.24
C GLY A 217 19.27 9.92 15.51
N GLU A 218 20.26 9.03 15.45
CA GLU A 218 20.17 7.58 15.14
C GLU A 218 19.27 6.78 16.13
N GLU A 219 18.13 7.31 16.59
CA GLU A 219 17.14 6.60 17.42
C GLU A 219 15.91 6.13 16.61
N GLY A 220 15.92 6.37 15.29
CA GLY A 220 14.78 6.16 14.39
C GLY A 220 14.90 4.98 13.40
N GLU A 221 16.05 4.32 13.30
CA GLU A 221 16.32 3.31 12.26
C GLU A 221 16.04 1.85 12.68
N GLU A 222 15.72 1.61 13.95
CA GLU A 222 15.54 0.25 14.46
C GLU A 222 14.06 -0.17 14.51
N LEU A 223 13.82 -1.45 14.19
CA LEU A 223 12.53 -2.08 14.36
C LEU A 223 12.10 -2.06 15.83
N THR A 224 10.84 -1.74 16.09
CA THR A 224 10.28 -1.96 17.43
C THR A 224 10.26 -3.46 17.74
N ALA A 225 10.41 -3.83 19.01
CA ALA A 225 10.40 -5.23 19.43
C ALA A 225 9.14 -5.99 18.97
N ARG A 226 7.99 -5.31 18.97
CA ARG A 226 6.71 -5.88 18.51
C ARG A 226 6.66 -6.04 16.99
N THR A 227 7.19 -5.08 16.23
CA THR A 227 7.29 -5.17 14.76
C THR A 227 8.22 -6.32 14.36
N ALA A 228 9.41 -6.40 14.97
CA ALA A 228 10.36 -7.48 14.77
C ALA A 228 9.73 -8.86 15.09
N ALA A 229 8.96 -8.96 16.18
CA ALA A 229 8.28 -10.21 16.55
C ALA A 229 7.24 -10.67 15.52
N VAL A 230 6.45 -9.74 14.96
CA VAL A 230 5.45 -10.08 13.92
C VAL A 230 6.11 -10.38 12.58
N LEU A 231 7.17 -9.64 12.20
CA LEU A 231 7.94 -9.91 10.99
C LEU A 231 8.61 -11.28 11.03
N ARG A 232 9.17 -11.67 12.18
CA ARG A 232 9.72 -13.01 12.39
C ARG A 232 8.67 -14.09 12.15
N VAL A 233 7.47 -13.93 12.71
CA VAL A 233 6.37 -14.90 12.51
C VAL A 233 5.97 -14.99 11.03
N ALA A 234 5.94 -13.86 10.32
CA ALA A 234 5.66 -13.85 8.89
C ALA A 234 6.72 -14.62 8.09
N LEU A 235 8.00 -14.36 8.35
CA LEU A 235 9.13 -15.06 7.71
C LEU A 235 9.16 -16.55 8.03
N GLU A 236 8.84 -16.95 9.26
CA GLU A 236 8.71 -18.36 9.66
C GLU A 236 7.55 -19.07 8.93
N GLU A 237 6.39 -18.40 8.79
CA GLU A 237 5.27 -18.94 8.01
C GLU A 237 5.62 -19.09 6.52
N LEU A 238 6.32 -18.12 5.93
CA LEU A 238 6.74 -18.16 4.54
C LEU A 238 7.82 -19.22 4.31
N SER A 239 8.81 -19.32 5.21
CA SER A 239 9.82 -20.39 5.21
C SER A 239 9.14 -21.77 5.20
N GLY A 240 8.19 -21.99 6.10
CA GLY A 240 7.44 -23.25 6.14
C GLY A 240 6.72 -23.58 4.84
N GLN A 241 6.18 -22.58 4.15
CA GLN A 241 5.46 -22.75 2.89
C GLN A 241 6.39 -22.95 1.70
N ILE A 242 7.47 -22.17 1.57
CA ILE A 242 8.41 -22.32 0.46
C ILE A 242 9.18 -23.64 0.54
N TRP A 243 9.48 -24.16 1.74
CA TRP A 243 10.03 -25.51 1.88
C TRP A 243 9.05 -26.60 1.41
N GLN A 244 7.74 -26.41 1.61
CA GLN A 244 6.72 -27.31 1.03
C GLN A 244 6.68 -27.19 -0.50
N ASP A 245 6.77 -25.98 -1.05
CA ASP A 245 6.85 -25.77 -2.50
C ASP A 245 8.09 -26.44 -3.09
N VAL A 246 9.27 -26.29 -2.47
CA VAL A 246 10.52 -26.95 -2.88
C VAL A 246 10.36 -28.47 -2.92
N ALA A 247 9.73 -29.06 -1.90
CA ALA A 247 9.50 -30.50 -1.82
C ALA A 247 8.49 -30.98 -2.89
N ALA A 248 7.45 -30.18 -3.17
CA ALA A 248 6.40 -30.54 -4.11
C ALA A 248 6.83 -30.37 -5.58
N VAL A 249 7.49 -29.26 -5.91
CA VAL A 249 7.86 -28.91 -7.29
C VAL A 249 9.22 -29.51 -7.68
N GLY A 250 10.16 -29.61 -6.73
CA GLY A 250 11.49 -30.17 -6.99
C GLY A 250 12.25 -29.36 -8.06
N ASP A 251 12.60 -30.01 -9.17
CA ASP A 251 13.31 -29.44 -10.32
C ASP A 251 12.37 -29.10 -11.50
N ALA A 252 11.07 -29.40 -11.37
CA ALA A 252 10.10 -29.12 -12.42
C ALA A 252 9.91 -27.60 -12.58
N PRO A 253 9.72 -27.08 -13.80
CA PRO A 253 9.36 -25.68 -13.99
C PRO A 253 8.01 -25.37 -13.36
N LEU A 254 7.84 -24.13 -12.89
CA LEU A 254 6.60 -23.64 -12.30
C LEU A 254 5.66 -23.08 -13.38
N GLY A 255 4.39 -23.47 -13.36
CA GLY A 255 3.34 -22.83 -14.15
C GLY A 255 2.89 -21.48 -13.54
N ARG A 256 2.27 -20.62 -14.35
CA ARG A 256 1.65 -19.38 -13.82
C ARG A 256 0.54 -19.75 -12.82
N GLY A 257 0.60 -19.15 -11.63
CA GLY A 257 -0.36 -19.40 -10.55
C GLY A 257 -0.14 -20.73 -9.80
N GLU A 258 0.94 -21.45 -10.10
CA GLU A 258 1.36 -22.62 -9.32
C GLU A 258 2.32 -22.22 -8.20
N GLY A 259 2.37 -23.01 -7.12
CA GLY A 259 3.19 -22.74 -5.95
C GLY A 259 2.54 -21.77 -4.97
N ARG A 260 2.89 -21.89 -3.68
CA ARG A 260 2.41 -20.97 -2.64
C ARG A 260 3.27 -19.71 -2.65
N VAL A 261 4.48 -19.82 -2.08
CA VAL A 261 5.45 -18.72 -2.03
C VAL A 261 6.18 -18.63 -3.36
N LEU A 262 6.51 -19.76 -4.01
CA LEU A 262 7.15 -19.73 -5.33
C LEU A 262 6.29 -19.04 -6.38
N GLY A 263 4.95 -19.12 -6.25
CA GLY A 263 4.01 -18.44 -7.14
C GLY A 263 3.90 -16.93 -6.90
N SER A 264 4.44 -16.42 -5.79
CA SER A 264 4.50 -14.99 -5.45
C SER A 264 5.82 -14.34 -5.85
N LEU A 265 6.78 -15.10 -6.40
CA LEU A 265 8.05 -14.58 -6.88
C LEU A 265 7.95 -14.15 -8.36
N PRO A 266 8.85 -13.25 -8.83
CA PRO A 266 8.82 -12.77 -10.21
C PRO A 266 9.04 -13.89 -11.24
N PRO A 267 8.44 -13.82 -12.45
CA PRO A 267 8.45 -14.92 -13.44
C PRO A 267 9.83 -15.44 -13.84
N ILE A 268 10.87 -14.63 -13.75
CA ILE A 268 12.28 -15.00 -14.03
C ILE A 268 12.71 -16.27 -13.28
N ILE A 269 12.13 -16.55 -12.12
CA ILE A 269 12.52 -17.69 -11.27
C ILE A 269 11.84 -19.01 -11.66
N PHE A 270 10.82 -18.99 -12.52
CA PHE A 270 9.93 -20.15 -12.72
C PHE A 270 10.64 -21.38 -13.30
N ARG A 271 11.78 -21.16 -13.97
CA ARG A 271 12.63 -22.23 -14.52
C ARG A 271 13.82 -22.62 -13.65
N GLN A 272 14.00 -21.98 -12.50
CA GLN A 272 15.11 -22.27 -11.60
C GLN A 272 14.95 -23.65 -10.96
N ASP A 273 16.09 -24.29 -10.69
CA ASP A 273 16.14 -25.66 -10.20
C ASP A 273 15.87 -25.78 -8.69
N ARG A 274 15.90 -27.00 -8.17
CA ARG A 274 15.69 -27.24 -6.73
C ARG A 274 16.76 -26.59 -5.87
N GLN A 275 18.01 -26.51 -6.33
CA GLN A 275 19.09 -25.92 -5.54
C GLN A 275 18.85 -24.43 -5.33
N TRP A 276 18.51 -23.70 -6.39
CA TRP A 276 18.13 -22.30 -6.33
C TRP A 276 16.95 -22.09 -5.37
N ARG A 277 15.90 -22.91 -5.50
CA ARG A 277 14.71 -22.80 -4.63
C ARG A 277 15.02 -23.05 -3.17
N ARG A 278 15.96 -23.96 -2.87
CA ARG A 278 16.46 -24.19 -1.51
C ARG A 278 17.25 -23.00 -0.96
N GLN A 279 18.02 -22.32 -1.80
CA GLN A 279 18.69 -21.07 -1.42
C GLN A 279 17.67 -19.97 -1.13
N MET A 280 16.65 -19.80 -1.97
CA MET A 280 15.56 -18.86 -1.72
C MET A 280 14.80 -19.19 -0.42
N ALA A 281 14.48 -20.46 -0.19
CA ALA A 281 13.86 -20.91 1.06
C ALA A 281 14.74 -20.60 2.28
N ARG A 282 16.06 -20.70 2.12
CA ARG A 282 17.03 -20.41 3.16
C ARG A 282 17.10 -18.93 3.52
N CYS A 283 16.89 -18.02 2.57
CA CYS A 283 16.82 -16.58 2.85
C CYS A 283 15.76 -16.26 3.92
N PHE A 284 14.57 -16.88 3.86
CA PHE A 284 13.55 -16.71 4.90
C PHE A 284 13.99 -17.23 6.28
N ASP A 285 14.69 -18.38 6.30
CA ASP A 285 15.23 -18.94 7.54
C ASP A 285 16.29 -18.04 8.17
N ASP A 286 17.19 -17.50 7.35
CA ASP A 286 18.30 -16.66 7.80
C ASP A 286 17.77 -15.32 8.36
N LEU A 287 16.82 -14.67 7.69
CA LEU A 287 16.21 -13.42 8.18
C LEU A 287 15.37 -13.63 9.45
N ALA A 288 14.63 -14.75 9.54
CA ALA A 288 13.90 -15.09 10.75
C ALA A 288 14.85 -15.36 11.94
N ALA A 289 16.00 -16.00 11.68
CA ALA A 289 17.02 -16.27 12.69
C ALA A 289 17.69 -14.97 13.16
N ASP A 290 17.98 -14.04 12.27
CA ASP A 290 18.51 -12.72 12.62
C ASP A 290 17.55 -11.99 13.56
N LEU A 291 16.26 -11.88 13.20
CA LEU A 291 15.25 -11.25 14.06
C LEU A 291 15.12 -11.95 15.42
N ALA A 292 15.27 -13.27 15.47
CA ALA A 292 15.23 -14.01 16.73
C ALA A 292 16.46 -13.75 17.62
N GLY A 293 17.63 -13.52 17.01
CA GLY A 293 18.89 -13.34 17.71
C GLY A 293 19.18 -11.89 18.11
N THR A 294 18.87 -10.93 17.23
CA THR A 294 19.26 -9.52 17.37
C THR A 294 18.07 -8.58 17.45
N GLY A 295 16.87 -8.99 17.03
CA GLY A 295 15.71 -8.11 16.89
C GLY A 295 15.77 -7.19 15.66
N ALA A 296 16.86 -7.28 14.87
CA ALA A 296 17.07 -6.50 13.65
C ALA A 296 17.20 -7.43 12.44
N VAL A 297 16.99 -6.88 11.25
CA VAL A 297 17.16 -7.60 9.99
C VAL A 297 17.89 -6.70 9.00
N ARG A 298 18.83 -7.27 8.26
CA ARG A 298 19.51 -6.60 7.16
C ARG A 298 19.76 -7.61 6.05
N PRO A 299 19.14 -7.46 4.88
CA PRO A 299 19.43 -8.30 3.72
C PRO A 299 20.90 -8.21 3.32
N LEU A 300 21.50 -9.36 3.01
CA LEU A 300 22.91 -9.44 2.59
C LEU A 300 23.07 -9.77 1.10
N CYS A 301 21.97 -10.08 0.41
CA CYS A 301 21.87 -10.35 -1.02
C CYS A 301 20.44 -10.13 -1.54
N THR A 302 20.27 -10.08 -2.86
CA THR A 302 18.98 -9.85 -3.54
C THR A 302 17.91 -10.86 -3.16
N GLY A 303 18.29 -12.12 -2.94
CA GLY A 303 17.38 -13.17 -2.48
C GLY A 303 16.85 -12.90 -1.06
N GLU A 304 17.66 -12.30 -0.19
CA GLU A 304 17.22 -11.87 1.14
C GLU A 304 16.32 -10.62 1.06
N GLU A 305 16.58 -9.68 0.16
CA GLU A 305 15.69 -8.53 -0.05
C GLU A 305 14.31 -8.96 -0.56
N MET A 306 14.27 -9.87 -1.54
CA MET A 306 13.02 -10.46 -2.03
C MET A 306 12.28 -11.23 -0.91
N ALA A 307 13.00 -11.98 -0.07
CA ALA A 307 12.42 -12.67 1.06
C ALA A 307 11.84 -11.69 2.10
N LEU A 308 12.55 -10.60 2.37
CA LEU A 308 12.12 -9.55 3.27
C LEU A 308 10.88 -8.82 2.75
N HIS A 309 10.84 -8.50 1.46
CA HIS A 309 9.67 -7.91 0.79
C HIS A 309 8.40 -8.75 1.02
N LEU A 310 8.48 -10.04 0.68
CA LEU A 310 7.37 -10.97 0.90
C LEU A 310 7.04 -11.12 2.41
N GLY A 311 8.06 -11.07 3.27
CA GLY A 311 7.93 -11.07 4.73
C GLY A 311 7.13 -9.89 5.26
N ILE A 312 7.42 -8.67 4.80
CA ILE A 312 6.72 -7.44 5.19
C ILE A 312 5.28 -7.48 4.70
N ASP A 313 5.01 -7.83 3.43
CA ASP A 313 3.62 -7.93 2.95
C ASP A 313 2.83 -8.98 3.75
N ARG A 314 3.46 -10.12 4.05
CA ARG A 314 2.85 -11.14 4.91
C ARG A 314 2.58 -10.60 6.31
N ALA A 315 3.50 -9.88 6.93
CA ALA A 315 3.33 -9.28 8.25
C ALA A 315 2.20 -8.22 8.28
N LYS A 316 2.09 -7.41 7.22
CA LYS A 316 0.98 -6.47 6.99
C LYS A 316 -0.35 -7.22 6.88
N SER A 317 -0.39 -8.36 6.19
CA SER A 317 -1.56 -9.23 6.12
C SER A 317 -1.92 -9.87 7.48
N LEU A 318 -0.93 -10.32 8.25
CA LEU A 318 -1.14 -10.88 9.60
C LEU A 318 -1.73 -9.84 10.56
N THR A 319 -1.21 -8.62 10.55
CA THR A 319 -1.69 -7.50 11.37
C THR A 319 -3.14 -7.16 11.06
N ARG A 320 -3.52 -7.13 9.77
CA ARG A 320 -4.89 -6.85 9.33
C ARG A 320 -5.87 -7.98 9.62
N ASN A 321 -5.45 -9.23 9.39
CA ASN A 321 -6.40 -10.36 9.27
C ASN A 321 -6.32 -11.38 10.41
N ARG A 322 -5.26 -11.35 11.24
CA ARG A 322 -5.02 -12.35 12.30
C ARG A 322 -4.64 -11.70 13.64
N SER A 323 -5.46 -10.76 14.11
CA SER A 323 -5.25 -10.00 15.35
C SER A 323 -4.93 -10.84 16.59
N ARG A 324 -5.55 -12.02 16.75
CA ARG A 324 -5.24 -12.94 17.86
C ARG A 324 -3.84 -13.54 17.79
N LEU A 325 -3.36 -13.85 16.59
CA LEU A 325 -2.00 -14.35 16.39
C LEU A 325 -1.01 -13.23 16.73
N VAL A 326 -1.24 -12.03 16.20
CA VAL A 326 -0.40 -10.87 16.49
C VAL A 326 -0.34 -10.57 17.98
N ALA A 327 -1.49 -10.48 18.66
CA ALA A 327 -1.54 -10.25 20.11
C ALA A 327 -0.75 -11.29 20.91
N LYS A 328 -0.77 -12.56 20.50
CA LYS A 328 0.03 -13.62 21.12
C LYS A 328 1.53 -13.44 20.81
N SER A 329 1.88 -13.07 19.60
CA SER A 329 3.28 -12.89 19.18
C SER A 329 3.98 -11.73 19.89
N VAL A 330 3.22 -10.73 20.34
CA VAL A 330 3.74 -9.54 21.03
C VAL A 330 3.46 -9.54 22.54
N GLU A 331 2.96 -10.65 23.07
CA GLU A 331 2.65 -10.80 24.49
C GLU A 331 3.89 -10.56 25.35
N GLY A 332 3.79 -9.60 26.30
CA GLY A 332 4.89 -9.25 27.20
C GLY A 332 5.92 -8.27 26.63
N LEU A 333 5.75 -7.79 25.40
CA LEU A 333 6.55 -6.71 24.82
C LEU A 333 5.89 -5.35 25.06
N ASP A 334 6.69 -4.33 25.34
CA ASP A 334 6.22 -2.95 25.52
C ASP A 334 5.64 -2.40 24.21
N GLU A 335 4.59 -1.57 24.31
CA GLU A 335 4.01 -0.90 23.13
C GLU A 335 4.91 0.27 22.72
N ASP A 336 5.13 0.42 21.42
CA ASP A 336 5.78 1.58 20.83
C ASP A 336 4.83 2.20 19.79
N ARG A 337 4.81 3.54 19.72
CA ARG A 337 4.00 4.29 18.74
C ARG A 337 4.37 3.99 17.28
N ARG A 338 5.54 3.40 17.03
CA ARG A 338 6.03 2.96 15.71
C ARG A 338 5.68 1.50 15.40
N ASP A 339 4.99 0.80 16.31
CA ASP A 339 4.62 -0.60 16.10
C ASP A 339 3.86 -0.78 14.78
N PHE A 340 4.31 -1.75 13.99
CA PHE A 340 3.68 -2.19 12.75
C PHE A 340 3.64 -1.11 11.65
N ASP A 341 4.60 -0.19 11.66
CA ASP A 341 4.86 0.73 10.55
C ASP A 341 5.49 -0.02 9.36
N TRP A 342 4.68 -0.82 8.67
CA TRP A 342 5.13 -1.68 7.59
C TRP A 342 5.62 -0.91 6.37
N ASP A 343 5.08 0.30 6.12
CA ASP A 343 5.56 1.08 4.99
C ASP A 343 6.95 1.68 5.30
N TRP A 344 7.22 2.09 6.54
CA TRP A 344 8.58 2.45 6.96
C TRP A 344 9.54 1.26 6.83
N CYS A 345 9.11 0.05 7.21
CA CYS A 345 9.91 -1.16 7.02
C CYS A 345 10.25 -1.38 5.54
N SER A 346 9.29 -1.16 4.64
CA SER A 346 9.51 -1.25 3.20
C SER A 346 10.47 -0.20 2.66
N SER A 347 10.48 1.01 3.22
CA SER A 347 11.36 2.09 2.74
C SER A 347 12.78 2.01 3.29
N VAL A 348 12.98 1.49 4.52
CA VAL A 348 14.25 1.62 5.25
C VAL A 348 15.05 0.32 5.34
N LEU A 349 14.42 -0.86 5.28
CA LEU A 349 15.14 -2.13 5.47
C LEU A 349 15.79 -2.69 4.19
N PHE A 350 15.59 -2.04 3.05
CA PHE A 350 16.17 -2.42 1.75
C PHE A 350 17.45 -1.61 1.52
N GLU A 351 18.48 -2.19 0.88
CA GLU A 351 19.62 -1.37 0.43
C GLU A 351 19.22 -0.55 -0.81
N ASP A 352 18.41 -1.14 -1.71
CA ASP A 352 17.72 -0.48 -2.83
C ASP A 352 16.40 -1.20 -3.19
N HIS A 353 15.51 -0.55 -3.95
CA HIS A 353 14.20 -1.12 -4.36
C HIS A 353 14.24 -1.83 -5.72
N ASP A 354 15.43 -2.05 -6.27
CA ASP A 354 15.65 -2.50 -7.65
C ASP A 354 15.06 -3.89 -7.90
N VAL A 355 15.11 -4.75 -6.88
CA VAL A 355 14.53 -6.11 -6.94
C VAL A 355 13.02 -6.11 -7.19
N LEU A 356 12.31 -5.02 -6.86
CA LEU A 356 10.87 -4.90 -7.08
C LEU A 356 10.53 -4.61 -8.55
N MET A 357 11.47 -4.07 -9.33
CA MET A 357 11.30 -3.85 -10.76
C MET A 357 11.06 -5.16 -11.52
N LEU A 358 11.48 -6.29 -10.97
CA LEU A 358 11.27 -7.63 -11.55
C LEU A 358 9.80 -8.08 -11.59
N PHE A 359 8.89 -7.37 -10.91
CA PHE A 359 7.45 -7.61 -10.99
C PHE A 359 6.77 -6.84 -12.13
N ASP A 360 7.42 -5.80 -12.67
CA ASP A 360 6.85 -5.00 -13.74
C ASP A 360 7.14 -5.63 -15.11
N ALA A 361 6.09 -6.12 -15.76
CA ALA A 361 6.18 -6.74 -17.07
C ALA A 361 6.65 -5.77 -18.17
N SER A 362 6.55 -4.45 -17.96
CA SER A 362 7.08 -3.44 -18.88
C SER A 362 8.60 -3.36 -18.85
N LEU A 363 9.22 -3.88 -17.80
CA LEU A 363 10.66 -3.92 -17.57
C LEU A 363 11.25 -5.33 -17.80
N ASP A 364 10.52 -6.24 -18.44
CA ASP A 364 11.02 -7.58 -18.80
C ASP A 364 12.37 -7.48 -19.54
N GLY A 365 13.40 -8.17 -19.02
CA GLY A 365 14.77 -8.11 -19.53
C GLY A 365 15.69 -7.15 -18.77
N ILE A 366 15.19 -6.40 -17.79
CA ILE A 366 16.01 -5.54 -16.93
C ILE A 366 17.00 -6.32 -16.06
N GLU A 367 16.76 -7.61 -15.85
CA GLU A 367 17.69 -8.50 -15.15
C GLU A 367 19.02 -8.71 -15.90
N ASP A 368 19.04 -8.46 -17.21
CA ASP A 368 20.21 -8.67 -18.05
C ASP A 368 21.22 -7.54 -17.79
N SER A 369 22.38 -7.88 -17.22
CA SER A 369 23.49 -6.93 -17.03
C SER A 369 23.97 -6.27 -18.33
N GLY A 370 23.64 -6.86 -19.49
CA GLY A 370 23.89 -6.30 -20.81
C GLY A 370 22.87 -5.25 -21.26
N SER A 371 21.74 -5.09 -20.56
CA SER A 371 20.69 -4.13 -20.87
C SER A 371 21.17 -2.70 -20.64
N GLU A 372 20.89 -1.80 -21.60
CA GLU A 372 21.23 -0.38 -21.48
C GLU A 372 20.55 0.27 -20.27
N VAL A 373 19.32 -0.16 -19.93
CA VAL A 373 18.57 0.34 -18.78
C VAL A 373 19.22 -0.11 -17.47
N ASN A 374 19.61 -1.39 -17.37
CA ASN A 374 20.31 -1.92 -16.20
C ASN A 374 21.64 -1.18 -15.97
N GLN A 375 22.44 -1.00 -17.02
CA GLN A 375 23.71 -0.28 -16.95
C GLN A 375 23.55 1.21 -16.64
N ALA A 376 22.51 1.86 -17.18
CA ALA A 376 22.24 3.26 -16.92
C ALA A 376 21.80 3.53 -15.48
N LEU A 377 21.03 2.61 -14.89
CA LEU A 377 20.54 2.71 -13.51
C LEU A 377 21.53 2.13 -12.48
N GLY A 378 22.55 1.40 -12.93
CA GLY A 378 23.56 0.82 -12.03
C GLY A 378 23.06 -0.38 -11.21
N LEU A 379 22.02 -1.06 -11.70
CA LEU A 379 21.37 -2.17 -10.99
C LEU A 379 22.34 -3.35 -10.86
N ALA A 380 22.39 -3.97 -9.68
CA ALA A 380 23.25 -5.12 -9.43
C ALA A 380 22.44 -6.39 -9.13
N ASN A 381 22.96 -7.55 -9.56
CA ASN A 381 22.53 -8.88 -9.14
C ASN A 381 21.04 -9.23 -9.38
N LEU A 382 20.38 -8.59 -10.36
CA LEU A 382 18.97 -8.85 -10.67
C LEU A 382 18.75 -10.18 -11.43
N ALA A 383 19.78 -10.69 -12.12
CA ALA A 383 19.72 -12.01 -12.74
C ALA A 383 19.53 -13.10 -11.68
N ALA A 384 18.62 -14.05 -11.93
CA ALA A 384 18.29 -15.07 -10.93
C ALA A 384 19.51 -15.88 -10.44
N ALA A 385 20.54 -16.06 -11.28
CA ALA A 385 21.77 -16.75 -10.89
C ALA A 385 22.57 -16.00 -9.80
N ASP A 386 22.44 -14.68 -9.76
CA ASP A 386 23.26 -13.79 -8.95
C ASP A 386 22.55 -13.39 -7.64
N TRP A 387 21.29 -13.80 -7.46
CA TRP A 387 20.47 -13.40 -6.30
C TRP A 387 21.08 -13.73 -4.93
N PHE A 388 21.95 -14.73 -4.87
CA PHE A 388 22.58 -15.16 -3.62
C PHE A 388 24.03 -14.67 -3.49
N GLU A 389 24.51 -13.87 -4.44
CA GLU A 389 25.79 -13.19 -4.32
C GLU A 389 25.69 -12.09 -3.25
N PRO A 390 26.66 -12.03 -2.31
CA PRO A 390 26.60 -11.06 -1.24
C PRO A 390 26.85 -9.65 -1.79
N PHE A 391 26.05 -8.67 -1.35
CA PHE A 391 26.26 -7.25 -1.68
C PHE A 391 27.64 -6.77 -1.23
N ARG A 392 28.11 -7.29 -0.08
CA ARG A 392 29.45 -7.04 0.44
C ARG A 392 30.18 -8.36 0.70
N PRO A 393 31.31 -8.65 0.03
CA PRO A 393 32.02 -9.91 0.21
C PRO A 393 32.40 -10.24 1.67
N GLY A 394 32.66 -9.22 2.49
CA GLY A 394 33.00 -9.38 3.91
C GLY A 394 31.82 -9.69 4.84
N GLN A 395 30.58 -9.67 4.33
CA GLN A 395 29.35 -9.90 5.09
C GLN A 395 28.59 -11.14 4.60
N ALA A 396 29.22 -12.01 3.79
CA ALA A 396 28.57 -13.20 3.28
C ALA A 396 28.08 -14.13 4.41
N ARG A 397 26.90 -14.73 4.22
CA ARG A 397 26.38 -15.79 5.09
C ARG A 397 27.33 -16.99 5.09
N ASP A 398 27.44 -17.68 6.22
CA ASP A 398 28.24 -18.91 6.35
C ASP A 398 27.80 -19.96 5.32
N PRO A 399 28.67 -20.39 4.38
CA PRO A 399 28.32 -21.36 3.35
C PRO A 399 27.94 -22.75 3.92
N ASP A 400 28.40 -23.08 5.13
CA ASP A 400 28.17 -24.39 5.76
C ASP A 400 26.90 -24.44 6.63
N ARG A 401 26.10 -23.37 6.62
CA ARG A 401 24.84 -23.27 7.40
C ARG A 401 23.79 -24.32 7.04
N GLY A 402 23.95 -25.00 5.92
CA GLY A 402 23.14 -26.14 5.49
C GLY A 402 21.72 -25.77 5.07
N PHE A 403 20.86 -26.79 4.92
CA PHE A 403 19.45 -26.65 4.56
C PHE A 403 18.59 -27.49 5.50
N ARG A 404 17.29 -27.20 5.62
CA ARG A 404 16.37 -28.12 6.29
C ARG A 404 16.48 -29.50 5.62
N HIS A 405 16.62 -30.54 6.43
CA HIS A 405 16.62 -31.91 5.93
C HIS A 405 15.23 -32.24 5.35
N PRO A 406 15.15 -32.95 4.21
CA PRO A 406 13.88 -33.34 3.61
C PRO A 406 13.03 -34.25 4.51
#